data_AF-A0A7C3AVT5-F1
#
_entry.id   AF-A0A7C3AVT5-F1
#
_cell.length_a   1.000
_cell.length_b   1.000
_cell.length_c   1.000
_cell.angle_alpha   90.00
_cell.angle_beta   90.00
_cell.angle_gamma   90.00
#
_symmetry.space_group_name_H-M   'P 1'
#
loop_
_entity.id
_entity.type
_entity.pdbx_description
1 polymer ?
#
loop_
_entity_poly.entity_id
_entity_poly.type
_entity_poly.pdbx_seq_one_letter_code
_entity_poly.pdbx_strand_id
1 'polypeptide(L)'
;MTDVFISYSRKDIAFARILHASLVENRLETWIDWQDIPPSVDWLAEVYEAIEKSETFVFIISETSVTSEICKLEIEHAVKHNKRVVPIVINDIDPGVVPSALASLNWIFFRDDDPFKQAINDLIEAIHTDYEWVQEHTRILNRALDWERGGGEAGALLRGRDLQEAELWLLKAPEKKPEPTPLHTQYILTSRQQTARQQRTVLGAVLGVFGVVVALGLVAWWQRNVAVREENVRTTAAAVAMAEAEIRGTAEAEAVSESLVRATAQAVAEAQREVAVQERDIVLSRQL
;
A
#
# COMPACT_ATOMS: atom_id res chain seq x y z
N MET A 1 -14.83 17.51 13.94
CA MET A 1 -14.76 16.95 15.30
C MET A 1 -14.98 18.11 16.23
N THR A 2 -15.64 17.87 17.35
CA THR A 2 -15.81 18.86 18.41
C THR A 2 -14.97 18.44 19.59
N ASP A 3 -14.47 19.39 20.38
CA ASP A 3 -13.65 19.04 21.54
C ASP A 3 -14.52 18.44 22.65
N VAL A 4 -15.71 19.00 22.85
CA VAL A 4 -16.56 18.66 24.00
C VAL A 4 -18.01 18.48 23.59
N PHE A 5 -18.63 17.37 23.97
CA PHE A 5 -20.08 17.20 24.02
C PHE A 5 -20.57 17.47 25.44
N ILE A 6 -21.64 18.25 25.61
CA ILE A 6 -22.21 18.55 26.93
C ILE A 6 -23.59 17.91 27.05
N SER A 7 -23.68 16.87 27.88
CA SER A 7 -24.93 16.24 28.30
C SER A 7 -25.48 16.94 29.53
N TYR A 8 -26.71 17.43 29.45
CA TYR A 8 -27.36 18.18 30.53
C TYR A 8 -28.87 17.94 30.52
N SER A 9 -29.53 18.16 31.66
CA SER A 9 -30.99 18.25 31.69
C SER A 9 -31.44 19.62 31.22
N ARG A 10 -32.54 19.68 30.47
CA ARG A 10 -33.12 20.97 30.02
C ARG A 10 -33.43 21.95 31.16
N LYS A 11 -33.68 21.43 32.37
CA LYS A 11 -33.89 22.26 33.57
C LYS A 11 -32.62 23.00 34.01
N ASP A 12 -31.45 22.53 33.57
CA ASP A 12 -30.14 23.08 33.88
C ASP A 12 -29.55 23.90 32.71
N ILE A 13 -30.38 24.28 31.72
CA ILE A 13 -29.93 25.00 30.52
C ILE A 13 -29.20 26.31 30.83
N ALA A 14 -29.58 27.00 31.91
CA ALA A 14 -28.92 28.23 32.32
C ALA A 14 -27.44 27.99 32.63
N PHE A 15 -27.13 26.93 33.38
CA PHE A 15 -25.76 26.55 33.70
C PHE A 15 -25.03 26.02 32.46
N ALA A 16 -25.68 25.19 31.63
CA ALA A 16 -25.09 24.68 30.38
C ALA A 16 -24.65 25.81 29.44
N ARG A 17 -25.40 26.93 29.38
CA ARG A 17 -25.02 28.13 28.60
C ARG A 17 -23.79 28.84 29.17
N ILE A 18 -23.68 28.94 30.50
CA ILE A 18 -22.51 29.53 31.17
C ILE A 18 -21.28 28.67 30.91
N LEU A 19 -21.41 27.34 31.03
CA LEU A 19 -20.35 26.38 30.76
C LEU A 19 -19.88 26.46 29.30
N HIS A 20 -20.82 26.43 28.35
CA HIS A 20 -20.55 26.62 26.92
C HIS A 20 -19.72 27.87 26.67
N ALA A 21 -20.20 29.03 27.15
CA ALA A 21 -19.53 30.31 26.93
C ALA A 21 -18.10 30.28 27.50
N SER A 22 -17.93 29.71 28.69
CA SER A 22 -16.63 29.60 29.35
C SER A 22 -15.66 28.71 28.58
N LEU A 23 -16.12 27.58 28.02
CA LEU A 23 -15.29 26.69 27.20
C LEU A 23 -14.90 27.34 25.85
N VAL A 24 -15.85 28.04 25.21
CA VAL A 24 -15.60 28.78 23.97
C VAL A 24 -14.60 29.92 24.18
N GLU A 25 -14.68 30.64 25.30
CA GLU A 25 -13.69 31.65 25.68
C GLU A 25 -12.27 31.06 25.82
N ASN A 26 -12.19 29.77 26.15
CA ASN A 26 -10.94 29.01 26.23
C ASN A 26 -10.59 28.27 24.93
N ARG A 27 -11.21 28.64 23.80
CA ARG A 27 -10.97 28.11 22.44
C ARG A 27 -11.30 26.63 22.27
N LEU A 28 -12.23 26.10 23.05
CA LEU A 28 -12.78 24.76 22.88
C LEU A 28 -14.10 24.82 22.10
N GLU A 29 -14.26 23.93 21.14
CA GLU A 29 -15.51 23.74 20.41
C GLU A 29 -16.44 22.80 21.17
N THR A 30 -17.60 23.32 21.55
CA THR A 30 -18.62 22.56 22.28
C THR A 30 -19.81 22.21 21.39
N TRP A 31 -20.32 20.99 21.52
CA TRP A 31 -21.61 20.58 21.02
C TRP A 31 -22.61 20.49 22.17
N ILE A 32 -23.76 21.14 22.01
CA ILE A 32 -24.87 21.13 22.96
C ILE A 32 -26.17 21.02 22.18
N ASP A 33 -27.08 20.16 22.66
CA ASP A 33 -28.43 20.16 22.14
C ASP A 33 -29.26 21.29 22.76
N TRP A 34 -29.54 22.31 21.95
CA TRP A 34 -30.38 23.44 22.35
C TRP A 34 -31.86 23.26 21.97
N GLN A 35 -32.20 22.25 21.17
CA GLN A 35 -33.52 22.15 20.55
C GLN A 35 -34.43 21.16 21.30
N ASP A 36 -35.73 21.40 21.18
CA ASP A 36 -36.72 20.36 21.41
C ASP A 36 -36.64 19.31 20.29
N ILE A 37 -36.94 18.04 20.62
CA ILE A 37 -36.94 16.91 19.66
C ILE A 37 -37.82 17.32 18.47
N PRO A 38 -37.23 17.59 17.29
CA PRO A 38 -38.02 18.01 16.15
C PRO A 38 -38.92 16.85 15.71
N PRO A 39 -40.21 17.08 15.43
CA PRO A 39 -41.05 16.04 14.86
C PRO A 39 -40.46 15.58 13.52
N SER A 40 -40.49 14.26 13.26
CA SER A 40 -40.07 13.60 12.00
C SER A 40 -38.57 13.47 11.69
N VAL A 41 -37.67 13.77 12.64
CA VAL A 41 -36.21 13.51 12.51
C VAL A 41 -35.79 12.41 13.48
N ASP A 42 -34.84 11.56 13.08
CA ASP A 42 -34.16 10.65 14.01
C ASP A 42 -33.13 11.44 14.85
N TRP A 43 -33.65 12.31 15.71
CA TRP A 43 -32.89 13.21 16.57
C TRP A 43 -31.86 12.47 17.43
N LEU A 44 -32.20 11.26 17.89
CA LEU A 44 -31.29 10.45 18.70
C LEU A 44 -30.06 10.00 17.91
N ALA A 45 -30.20 9.72 16.61
CA ALA A 45 -29.06 9.40 15.75
C ALA A 45 -28.10 10.58 15.60
N GLU A 46 -28.61 11.81 15.48
CA GLU A 46 -27.78 13.03 15.42
C GLU A 46 -27.00 13.25 16.72
N VAL A 47 -27.66 13.04 17.87
CA VAL A 47 -27.03 13.10 19.20
C VAL A 47 -25.93 12.05 19.32
N TYR A 48 -26.19 10.80 18.91
CA TYR A 48 -25.18 9.74 18.93
C TYR A 48 -23.99 10.03 18.03
N GLU A 49 -24.23 10.56 16.83
CA GLU A 49 -23.16 10.97 15.92
C GLU A 49 -22.33 12.13 16.52
N ALA A 50 -22.97 13.07 17.20
CA ALA A 50 -22.28 14.15 17.91
C ALA A 50 -21.41 13.63 19.06
N ILE A 51 -21.90 12.67 19.85
CA ILE A 51 -21.12 12.00 20.91
C ILE A 51 -19.91 11.29 20.31
N GLU A 52 -20.09 10.56 19.20
CA GLU A 52 -19.01 9.84 18.52
C GLU A 52 -17.92 10.79 18.00
N LYS A 53 -18.33 11.93 17.42
CA LYS A 53 -17.46 12.97 16.85
C LYS A 53 -16.79 13.88 17.89
N SER A 54 -17.33 13.94 19.11
CA SER A 54 -16.76 14.71 20.20
C SER A 54 -15.56 14.02 20.83
N GLU A 55 -14.53 14.73 21.28
CA GLU A 55 -13.37 14.10 21.92
C GLU A 55 -13.67 13.74 23.39
N THR A 56 -14.26 14.69 24.11
CA THR A 56 -14.64 14.56 25.51
C THR A 56 -16.16 14.68 25.69
N PHE A 57 -16.72 13.82 26.53
CA PHE A 57 -18.12 13.83 26.93
C PHE A 57 -18.23 14.39 28.36
N VAL A 58 -18.73 15.61 28.49
CA VAL A 58 -19.01 16.24 29.78
C VAL A 58 -20.45 15.96 30.17
N PHE A 59 -20.65 15.40 31.36
CA PHE A 59 -21.98 15.15 31.91
C PHE A 59 -22.25 16.07 33.09
N ILE A 60 -23.29 16.90 32.97
CA ILE A 60 -23.76 17.78 34.06
C ILE A 60 -24.67 16.97 34.97
N ILE A 61 -24.15 16.58 36.13
CA ILE A 61 -24.85 15.86 37.18
C ILE A 61 -25.72 16.83 37.98
N SER A 62 -27.02 16.58 37.94
CA SER A 62 -28.06 17.20 38.75
C SER A 62 -29.14 16.16 39.06
N GLU A 63 -30.02 16.44 40.02
CA GLU A 63 -31.18 15.57 40.32
C GLU A 63 -32.02 15.26 39.06
N THR A 64 -32.06 16.20 38.12
CA THR A 64 -32.90 16.11 36.93
C THR A 64 -32.20 15.43 35.75
N SER A 65 -30.86 15.51 35.66
CA SER A 65 -30.10 14.82 34.61
C SER A 65 -29.94 13.33 34.91
N VAL A 66 -29.71 12.93 36.17
CA VAL A 66 -29.56 11.51 36.53
C VAL A 66 -30.87 10.73 36.40
N THR A 67 -32.02 11.41 36.50
CA THR A 67 -33.35 10.81 36.30
C THR A 67 -33.84 10.89 34.85
N SER A 68 -33.16 11.66 33.98
CA SER A 68 -33.52 11.83 32.57
C SER A 68 -33.17 10.58 31.76
N GLU A 69 -34.16 10.05 31.04
CA GLU A 69 -33.95 8.88 30.17
C GLU A 69 -33.01 9.18 29.00
N ILE A 70 -33.11 10.39 28.44
CA ILE A 70 -32.23 10.82 27.35
C ILE A 70 -30.78 10.91 27.81
N CYS A 71 -30.52 11.53 28.97
CA CYS A 71 -29.17 11.66 29.50
C CYS A 71 -28.55 10.28 29.79
N LYS A 72 -29.37 9.28 30.20
CA LYS A 72 -28.93 7.89 30.36
C LYS A 72 -28.51 7.26 29.03
N LEU A 73 -29.31 7.41 27.98
CA LEU A 73 -28.97 6.91 26.64
C LEU A 73 -27.66 7.54 26.12
N GLU A 74 -27.48 8.83 26.34
CA GLU A 74 -26.26 9.55 25.94
C GLU A 74 -25.01 9.02 26.66
N ILE A 75 -25.05 8.90 28.00
CA ILE A 75 -23.89 8.37 28.76
C ILE A 75 -23.63 6.90 28.43
N GLU A 76 -24.66 6.07 28.23
CA GLU A 76 -24.50 4.68 27.81
C GLU A 76 -23.80 4.59 26.44
N HIS A 77 -24.18 5.44 25.49
CA HIS A 77 -23.54 5.51 24.18
C HIS A 77 -22.08 5.98 24.28
N ALA A 78 -21.80 7.01 25.08
CA ALA A 78 -20.44 7.49 25.33
C ALA A 78 -19.56 6.40 25.97
N VAL A 79 -20.09 5.66 26.95
CA VAL A 79 -19.38 4.56 27.63
C VAL A 79 -19.14 3.39 26.66
N LYS A 80 -20.14 3.02 25.86
CA LYS A 80 -20.01 1.96 24.83
C LYS A 80 -18.86 2.24 23.86
N HIS A 81 -18.68 3.51 23.49
CA HIS A 81 -17.60 3.95 22.61
C HIS A 81 -16.33 4.38 23.35
N ASN A 82 -16.26 4.11 24.66
CA ASN A 82 -15.12 4.36 25.53
C ASN A 82 -14.63 5.81 25.40
N LYS A 83 -15.57 6.76 25.33
CA LYS A 83 -15.26 8.19 25.26
C LYS A 83 -14.63 8.65 26.58
N ARG A 84 -13.82 9.72 26.53
CA ARG A 84 -13.38 10.41 27.75
C ARG A 84 -14.60 11.03 28.41
N VAL A 85 -15.00 10.54 29.58
CA VAL A 85 -16.14 11.08 30.33
C VAL A 85 -15.62 11.96 31.45
N VAL A 86 -16.17 13.17 31.59
CA VAL A 86 -15.88 14.11 32.68
C VAL A 86 -17.19 14.48 33.38
N PRO A 87 -17.46 13.95 34.58
CA PRO A 87 -18.62 14.34 35.37
C PRO A 87 -18.40 15.69 36.06
N ILE A 88 -19.36 16.60 35.91
CA ILE A 88 -19.41 17.85 36.67
C ILE A 88 -20.69 17.92 37.49
N VAL A 89 -20.64 18.43 38.71
CA VAL A 89 -21.77 18.43 39.64
C VAL A 89 -22.15 19.86 39.96
N ILE A 90 -23.42 20.21 39.73
CA ILE A 90 -23.91 21.59 39.92
C ILE A 90 -24.73 21.79 41.19
N ASN A 91 -25.29 20.72 41.75
CA ASN A 91 -26.09 20.72 42.97
C ASN A 91 -25.70 19.53 43.84
N ASP A 92 -25.97 19.61 45.15
CA ASP A 92 -25.84 18.45 46.04
C ASP A 92 -26.73 17.31 45.55
N ILE A 93 -26.15 16.12 45.42
CA ILE A 93 -26.84 14.92 44.94
C ILE A 93 -26.37 13.70 45.71
N ASP A 94 -27.28 12.76 45.95
CA ASP A 94 -26.92 11.46 46.50
C ASP A 94 -26.09 10.66 45.47
N PRO A 95 -24.84 10.27 45.79
CA PRO A 95 -24.03 9.46 44.88
C PRO A 95 -24.68 8.11 44.53
N GLY A 96 -25.60 7.61 45.36
CA GLY A 96 -26.34 6.36 45.12
C GLY A 96 -27.27 6.40 43.91
N VAL A 97 -27.70 7.59 43.46
CA VAL A 97 -28.57 7.75 42.28
C VAL A 97 -27.79 8.05 40.99
N VAL A 98 -26.48 8.29 41.09
CA VAL A 98 -25.63 8.60 39.94
C VAL A 98 -25.26 7.30 39.21
N PRO A 99 -25.35 7.24 37.87
CA PRO A 99 -24.91 6.08 37.10
C PRO A 99 -23.48 5.64 37.48
N SER A 100 -23.27 4.33 37.62
CA SER A 100 -21.99 3.77 38.09
C SER A 100 -20.78 4.16 37.23
N ALA A 101 -21.00 4.35 35.93
CA ALA A 101 -20.00 4.85 34.99
C ALA A 101 -19.49 6.27 35.34
N LEU A 102 -20.34 7.10 35.95
CA LEU A 102 -19.98 8.45 36.43
C LEU A 102 -19.51 8.42 37.88
N ALA A 103 -20.13 7.60 38.73
CA ALA A 103 -19.82 7.52 40.16
C ALA A 103 -18.40 6.99 40.47
N SER A 104 -17.81 6.24 39.56
CA SER A 104 -16.44 5.72 39.68
C SER A 104 -15.35 6.71 39.25
N LEU A 105 -15.72 7.86 38.68
CA LEU A 105 -14.82 8.90 38.20
C LEU A 105 -14.65 10.02 39.23
N ASN A 106 -13.58 10.79 39.11
CA ASN A 106 -13.40 12.01 39.89
C ASN A 106 -14.36 13.09 39.39
N TRP A 107 -15.11 13.69 40.31
CA TRP A 107 -16.10 14.73 40.01
C TRP A 107 -15.48 16.13 40.13
N ILE A 108 -15.89 17.02 39.24
CA ILE A 108 -15.58 18.46 39.33
C ILE A 108 -16.83 19.16 39.84
N PHE A 109 -16.70 19.96 40.89
CA PHE A 109 -17.83 20.60 41.55
C PHE A 109 -17.98 22.06 41.13
N PHE A 110 -19.19 22.41 40.73
CA PHE A 110 -19.63 23.73 40.28
C PHE A 110 -20.85 24.19 41.11
N ARG A 111 -20.89 23.86 42.40
CA ARG A 111 -21.98 24.26 43.30
C ARG A 111 -21.88 25.76 43.60
N ASP A 112 -22.92 26.31 44.20
CA ASP A 112 -22.98 27.75 44.53
C ASP A 112 -21.86 28.21 45.47
N ASP A 113 -21.34 27.32 46.31
CA ASP A 113 -20.23 27.56 47.24
C ASP A 113 -18.83 27.32 46.62
N ASP A 114 -18.76 26.68 45.45
CA ASP A 114 -17.51 26.41 44.76
C ASP A 114 -17.03 27.61 43.92
N PRO A 115 -15.72 27.91 43.91
CA PRO A 115 -15.18 28.96 43.06
C PRO A 115 -15.23 28.53 41.58
N PHE A 116 -16.21 29.03 40.83
CA PHE A 116 -16.43 28.74 39.40
C PHE A 116 -15.14 28.78 38.56
N LYS A 117 -14.29 29.80 38.79
CA LYS A 117 -13.02 29.97 38.05
C LYS A 117 -12.03 28.82 38.29
N GLN A 118 -12.02 28.21 39.47
CA GLN A 118 -11.17 27.06 39.73
C GLN A 118 -11.75 25.82 39.05
N ALA A 119 -13.05 25.57 39.24
CA ALA A 119 -13.73 24.43 38.65
C ALA A 119 -13.64 24.39 37.11
N ILE A 120 -13.76 25.55 36.44
CA ILE A 120 -13.59 25.63 34.99
C ILE A 120 -12.14 25.34 34.57
N ASN A 121 -11.14 25.78 35.34
CA ASN A 121 -9.74 25.47 35.04
C ASN A 121 -9.47 23.98 35.20
N ASP A 122 -9.99 23.35 36.27
CA ASP A 122 -9.87 21.92 36.51
C ASP A 122 -10.52 21.11 35.36
N LEU A 123 -11.67 21.59 34.85
CA LEU A 123 -12.32 20.99 33.69
C LEU A 123 -11.48 21.12 32.41
N ILE A 124 -10.92 22.30 32.16
CA ILE A 124 -10.05 22.54 31.00
C ILE A 124 -8.79 21.68 31.07
N GLU A 125 -8.20 21.52 32.26
CA GLU A 125 -7.05 20.64 32.48
C GLU A 125 -7.43 19.17 32.22
N ALA A 126 -8.60 18.72 32.70
CA ALA A 126 -9.11 17.38 32.45
C ALA A 126 -9.34 17.10 30.95
N ILE A 127 -9.85 18.08 30.19
CA ILE A 127 -10.04 17.99 28.73
C ILE A 127 -8.70 17.91 28.00
N HIS A 128 -7.70 18.71 28.40
CA HIS A 128 -6.39 18.72 27.75
C HIS A 128 -5.48 17.56 28.17
N THR A 129 -5.84 16.81 29.21
CA THR A 129 -5.06 15.65 29.67
C THR A 129 -5.01 14.58 28.58
N ASP A 130 -3.80 14.29 28.08
CA ASP A 130 -3.57 13.40 26.96
C ASP A 130 -4.39 13.77 25.70
N TYR A 131 -4.57 15.06 25.43
CA TYR A 131 -5.42 15.56 24.33
C TYR A 131 -5.14 14.88 22.98
N GLU A 132 -3.87 14.80 22.55
CA GLU A 132 -3.49 14.14 21.29
C GLU A 132 -3.92 12.67 21.25
N TRP A 133 -3.89 11.97 22.39
CA TRP A 133 -4.36 10.59 22.48
C TRP A 133 -5.87 10.48 22.28
N VAL A 134 -6.65 11.36 22.92
CA VAL A 134 -8.12 11.38 22.87
C VAL A 134 -8.61 11.82 21.48
N GLN A 135 -7.90 12.77 20.87
CA GLN A 135 -8.15 13.19 19.49
C GLN A 135 -7.94 12.04 18.51
N GLU A 136 -6.81 11.34 18.59
CA GLU A 136 -6.54 10.18 17.72
C GLU A 136 -7.49 9.02 17.98
N HIS A 137 -7.86 8.77 19.24
CA HIS A 137 -8.94 7.83 19.60
C HIS A 137 -10.21 8.18 18.84
N THR A 138 -10.67 9.43 18.95
CA THR A 138 -11.91 9.89 18.31
C THR A 138 -11.82 9.82 16.79
N ARG A 139 -10.68 10.19 16.20
CA ARG A 139 -10.45 10.13 14.76
C ARG A 139 -10.54 8.72 14.21
N ILE A 140 -9.87 7.77 14.85
CA ILE A 140 -9.89 6.36 14.41
C ILE A 140 -11.26 5.74 14.65
N LEU A 141 -11.91 6.04 15.78
CA LEU A 141 -13.27 5.57 16.08
C LEU A 141 -14.26 5.95 14.98
N ASN A 142 -14.30 7.24 14.61
CA ASN A 142 -15.25 7.72 13.60
C ASN A 142 -15.01 7.04 12.25
N ARG A 143 -13.75 6.88 11.82
CA ARG A 143 -13.42 6.15 10.58
C ARG A 143 -13.82 4.68 10.65
N ALA A 144 -13.66 4.05 11.82
CA ALA A 144 -14.05 2.66 12.02
C ALA A 144 -15.59 2.50 12.00
N LEU A 145 -16.33 3.45 12.58
CA LEU A 145 -17.79 3.50 12.53
C LEU A 145 -18.30 3.72 11.11
N ASP A 146 -17.71 4.65 10.36
CA ASP A 146 -18.05 4.88 8.95
C ASP A 146 -17.78 3.63 8.10
N TRP A 147 -16.68 2.93 8.36
CA TRP A 147 -16.35 1.66 7.72
C TRP A 147 -17.36 0.55 8.06
N GLU A 148 -17.75 0.43 9.32
CA GLU A 148 -18.75 -0.56 9.77
C GLU A 148 -20.12 -0.27 9.16
N ARG A 149 -20.58 0.99 9.22
CA ARG A 149 -21.84 1.47 8.62
C ARG A 149 -21.86 1.29 7.11
N GLY A 150 -20.72 1.50 6.46
CA GLY A 150 -20.52 1.28 5.02
C GLY A 150 -20.43 -0.19 4.61
N GLY A 151 -20.69 -1.15 5.52
CA GLY A 151 -20.67 -2.59 5.19
C GLY A 151 -19.27 -3.18 5.03
N GLY A 152 -18.24 -2.51 5.56
CA GLY A 152 -16.89 -3.05 5.63
C GLY A 152 -16.05 -2.88 4.36
N GLU A 153 -16.38 -1.93 3.49
CA GLU A 153 -15.70 -1.73 2.21
C GLU A 153 -14.18 -1.52 2.33
N ALA A 154 -13.42 -2.20 1.45
CA ALA A 154 -11.97 -2.10 1.43
C ALA A 154 -11.44 -0.70 1.09
N GLY A 155 -12.27 0.14 0.46
CA GLY A 155 -11.98 1.54 0.12
C GLY A 155 -11.81 2.42 1.36
N ALA A 156 -12.59 2.15 2.41
CA ALA A 156 -12.64 2.96 3.64
C ALA A 156 -11.56 2.57 4.66
N LEU A 157 -10.80 1.49 4.43
CA LEU A 157 -9.72 1.05 5.31
C LEU A 157 -8.52 2.02 5.30
N LEU A 158 -7.78 2.06 6.42
CA LEU A 158 -6.55 2.86 6.55
C LEU A 158 -5.46 2.36 5.60
N ARG A 159 -4.66 3.28 5.06
CA ARG A 159 -3.54 2.97 4.15
C ARG A 159 -2.38 3.93 4.37
N GLY A 160 -1.19 3.52 3.92
CA GLY A 160 0.00 4.37 3.93
C GLY A 160 0.32 4.90 5.32
N ARG A 161 0.48 6.22 5.42
CA ARG A 161 0.85 6.90 6.67
C ARG A 161 -0.24 6.78 7.74
N ASP A 162 -1.52 6.96 7.39
CA ASP A 162 -2.62 6.86 8.35
C ASP A 162 -2.67 5.51 9.06
N LEU A 163 -2.37 4.43 8.34
CA LEU A 163 -2.31 3.08 8.92
C LEU A 163 -1.13 2.95 9.88
N GLN A 164 0.05 3.46 9.50
CA GLN A 164 1.25 3.42 10.35
C GLN A 164 1.04 4.22 11.65
N GLU A 165 0.44 5.41 11.55
CA GLU A 165 0.11 6.24 12.70
C GLU A 165 -0.89 5.56 13.63
N ALA A 166 -1.94 4.94 13.08
CA ALA A 166 -2.92 4.20 13.86
C ALA A 166 -2.32 2.94 14.54
N GLU A 167 -1.42 2.22 13.86
CA GLU A 167 -0.70 1.10 14.46
C GLU A 167 0.21 1.55 15.61
N LEU A 168 0.95 2.65 15.44
CA LEU A 168 1.78 3.24 16.49
C LEU A 168 0.94 3.75 17.67
N TRP A 169 -0.21 4.33 17.39
CA TRP A 169 -1.17 4.73 18.42
C TRP A 169 -1.65 3.52 19.22
N LEU A 170 -2.07 2.43 18.55
CA LEU A 170 -2.54 1.21 19.23
C LEU A 170 -1.46 0.59 20.14
N LEU A 171 -0.18 0.69 19.79
CA LEU A 171 0.92 0.20 20.62
C LEU A 171 1.08 0.94 21.95
N LYS A 172 0.67 2.22 22.03
CA LYS A 172 0.75 3.05 23.25
C LYS A 172 -0.43 2.82 24.20
N ALA A 173 -1.43 2.03 23.80
CA ALA A 173 -2.67 1.83 24.53
C ALA A 173 -2.54 1.39 26.01
N PRO A 174 -1.59 0.51 26.42
CA PRO A 174 -1.54 0.04 27.80
C PRO A 174 -1.31 1.13 28.85
N GLU A 175 -0.74 2.27 28.46
CA GLU A 175 -0.38 3.37 29.37
C GLU A 175 -1.36 4.55 29.29
N LYS A 176 -2.41 4.45 28.48
CA LYS A 176 -3.27 5.59 28.13
C LYS A 176 -4.75 5.32 28.40
N LYS A 177 -5.48 6.41 28.66
CA LYS A 177 -6.94 6.41 28.80
C LYS A 177 -7.53 7.50 27.88
N PRO A 178 -8.68 7.25 27.23
CA PRO A 178 -9.43 6.00 27.24
C PRO A 178 -8.73 4.86 26.51
N GLU A 179 -9.09 3.62 26.82
CA GLU A 179 -8.56 2.44 26.13
C GLU A 179 -9.18 2.31 24.73
N PRO A 180 -8.43 1.86 23.72
CA PRO A 180 -8.99 1.58 22.41
C PRO A 180 -10.13 0.57 22.48
N THR A 181 -11.23 0.86 21.81
CA THR A 181 -12.35 -0.07 21.71
C THR A 181 -12.00 -1.30 20.85
N PRO A 182 -12.77 -2.41 20.96
CA PRO A 182 -12.62 -3.55 20.05
C PRO A 182 -12.75 -3.16 18.57
N LEU A 183 -13.62 -2.18 18.26
CA LEU A 183 -13.83 -1.68 16.91
C LEU A 183 -12.58 -0.98 16.35
N HIS A 184 -11.85 -0.19 17.16
CA HIS A 184 -10.55 0.36 16.76
C HIS A 184 -9.59 -0.73 16.32
N THR A 185 -9.44 -1.74 17.17
CA THR A 185 -8.49 -2.85 16.95
C THR A 185 -8.86 -3.63 15.70
N GLN A 186 -10.14 -3.95 15.53
CA GLN A 186 -10.66 -4.64 14.35
C GLN A 186 -10.40 -3.84 13.07
N TYR A 187 -10.68 -2.54 13.08
CA TYR A 187 -10.50 -1.66 11.92
C TYR A 187 -9.02 -1.55 11.51
N ILE A 188 -8.12 -1.36 12.48
CA ILE A 188 -6.67 -1.27 12.23
C ILE A 188 -6.12 -2.61 11.71
N LEU A 189 -6.48 -3.73 12.34
CA LEU A 189 -6.00 -5.06 11.91
C LEU A 189 -6.52 -5.44 10.52
N THR A 190 -7.77 -5.13 10.21
CA THR A 190 -8.35 -5.37 8.88
C THR A 190 -7.65 -4.51 7.83
N SER A 191 -7.37 -3.24 8.15
CA SER A 191 -6.62 -2.32 7.29
C SER A 191 -5.21 -2.84 6.99
N ARG A 192 -4.51 -3.37 8.00
CA ARG A 192 -3.19 -4.00 7.87
C ARG A 192 -3.24 -5.23 6.98
N GLN A 193 -4.21 -6.12 7.20
CA GLN A 193 -4.34 -7.35 6.42
C GLN A 193 -4.59 -7.05 4.94
N GLN A 194 -5.45 -6.07 4.64
CA GLN A 194 -5.73 -5.67 3.27
C GLN A 194 -4.51 -5.07 2.57
N THR A 195 -3.76 -4.19 3.25
CA THR A 195 -2.53 -3.61 2.70
C THR A 195 -1.49 -4.68 2.40
N ALA A 196 -1.31 -5.65 3.30
CA ALA A 196 -0.38 -6.76 3.08
C ALA A 196 -0.79 -7.65 1.89
N ARG A 197 -2.09 -7.89 1.70
CA ARG A 197 -2.60 -8.63 0.53
C ARG A 197 -2.32 -7.88 -0.77
N GLN A 198 -2.63 -6.59 -0.83
CA GLN A 198 -2.39 -5.76 -2.02
C GLN A 198 -0.91 -5.71 -2.39
N GLN A 199 -0.01 -5.52 -1.42
CA GLN A 199 1.43 -5.52 -1.67
C GLN A 199 1.91 -6.84 -2.27
N ARG A 200 1.43 -7.98 -1.76
CA ARG A 200 1.78 -9.31 -2.29
C ARG A 200 1.25 -9.51 -3.72
N THR A 201 0.02 -9.08 -4.00
CA THR A 201 -0.57 -9.19 -5.34
C THR A 201 0.18 -8.31 -6.35
N VAL A 202 0.51 -7.06 -6.00
CA VAL A 202 1.26 -6.15 -6.88
C VAL A 202 2.67 -6.69 -7.14
N LEU A 203 3.38 -7.12 -6.10
CA LEU A 203 4.72 -7.71 -6.26
C LEU A 203 4.68 -8.96 -7.15
N GLY A 204 3.69 -9.84 -6.95
CA GLY A 204 3.49 -11.02 -7.79
C GLY A 204 3.22 -10.67 -9.25
N ALA A 205 2.40 -9.65 -9.52
CA ALA A 205 2.11 -9.18 -10.87
C ALA A 205 3.37 -8.62 -11.55
N VAL A 206 4.14 -7.79 -10.85
CA VAL A 206 5.40 -7.21 -11.37
C VAL A 206 6.42 -8.31 -11.67
N LEU A 207 6.59 -9.29 -10.77
CA LEU A 207 7.48 -10.43 -11.00
C LEU A 207 7.00 -11.29 -12.18
N GLY A 208 5.70 -11.47 -12.34
CA GLY A 208 5.12 -12.16 -13.51
C GLY A 208 5.45 -11.45 -14.82
N VAL A 209 5.23 -10.14 -14.90
CA VAL A 209 5.57 -9.33 -16.08
C VAL A 209 7.07 -9.38 -16.37
N PHE A 210 7.91 -9.22 -15.34
CA PHE A 210 9.36 -9.34 -15.48
C PHE A 210 9.79 -10.70 -16.02
N GLY A 211 9.19 -11.79 -15.52
CA GLY A 211 9.43 -13.14 -16.01
C GLY A 211 9.10 -13.31 -17.50
N VAL A 212 7.98 -12.73 -17.96
CA VAL A 212 7.63 -12.74 -19.40
C VAL A 212 8.66 -12.00 -20.24
N VAL A 213 9.11 -10.82 -19.79
CA VAL A 213 10.14 -10.04 -20.50
C VAL A 213 11.45 -10.81 -20.60
N VAL A 214 11.90 -11.45 -19.52
CA VAL A 214 13.10 -12.29 -19.51
C VAL A 214 12.95 -13.46 -20.47
N ALA A 215 11.80 -14.15 -20.46
CA ALA A 215 11.54 -15.27 -21.36
C ALA A 215 11.60 -14.84 -22.84
N LEU A 216 10.97 -13.71 -23.19
CA LEU A 216 11.04 -13.16 -24.55
C LEU A 216 12.47 -12.80 -24.95
N GLY A 217 13.25 -12.22 -24.04
CA GLY A 217 14.67 -11.91 -24.26
C GLY A 217 15.51 -13.18 -24.51
N LEU A 218 15.28 -14.24 -23.75
CA LEU A 218 15.95 -15.53 -23.94
C LEU A 218 15.59 -16.17 -25.29
N VAL A 219 14.31 -16.12 -25.68
CA VAL A 219 13.85 -16.61 -26.98
C VAL A 219 14.50 -15.80 -28.11
N ALA A 220 14.52 -14.47 -28.02
CA ALA A 220 15.15 -13.62 -29.02
C ALA A 220 16.67 -13.86 -29.12
N TRP A 221 17.36 -14.05 -27.98
CA TRP A 221 18.78 -14.39 -27.95
C TRP A 221 19.05 -15.76 -28.57
N TRP A 222 18.23 -16.75 -28.26
CA TRP A 222 18.33 -18.08 -28.86
C TRP A 222 18.10 -18.04 -30.38
N GLN A 223 17.06 -17.35 -30.85
CA GLN A 223 16.79 -17.15 -32.28
C GLN A 223 17.95 -16.45 -32.98
N ARG A 224 18.53 -15.41 -32.37
CA ARG A 224 19.72 -14.73 -32.91
C ARG A 224 20.91 -15.67 -33.03
N ASN A 225 21.17 -16.50 -32.01
CA ASN A 225 22.27 -17.47 -32.05
C ASN A 225 22.07 -18.54 -33.13
N VAL A 226 20.82 -18.98 -33.35
CA VAL A 226 20.50 -19.92 -34.45
C VAL A 226 20.75 -19.25 -35.81
N ALA A 227 20.28 -18.01 -36.00
CA ALA A 227 20.48 -17.27 -37.25
C ALA A 227 21.98 -17.05 -37.57
N VAL A 228 22.78 -16.68 -36.57
CA VAL A 228 24.24 -16.52 -36.73
C VAL A 228 24.93 -17.84 -37.08
N ARG A 229 24.47 -18.97 -36.53
CA ARG A 229 25.00 -20.29 -36.89
C ARG A 229 24.72 -20.64 -38.34
N GLU A 230 23.51 -20.37 -38.83
CA GLU A 230 23.16 -20.61 -40.24
C GLU A 230 24.01 -19.77 -41.19
N GLU A 231 24.22 -18.49 -40.86
CA GLU A 231 25.08 -17.60 -41.64
C GLU A 231 26.53 -18.09 -41.67
N ASN A 232 27.09 -18.45 -40.51
CA ASN A 232 28.43 -19.00 -40.42
C ASN A 232 28.58 -20.30 -41.23
N VAL A 233 27.61 -21.21 -41.17
CA VAL A 233 27.63 -22.44 -41.99
C VAL A 233 27.64 -22.10 -43.48
N ARG A 234 26.82 -21.16 -43.94
CA ARG A 234 26.80 -20.73 -45.36
C ARG A 234 28.13 -20.14 -45.80
N THR A 235 28.72 -19.25 -45.00
CA THR A 235 30.02 -18.65 -45.33
C THR A 235 31.14 -19.70 -45.38
N THR A 236 31.16 -20.65 -44.45
CA THR A 236 32.14 -21.75 -44.47
C THR A 236 31.94 -22.69 -45.66
N ALA A 237 30.71 -23.03 -46.02
CA ALA A 237 30.42 -23.88 -47.17
C ALA A 237 30.81 -23.19 -48.50
N ALA A 238 30.55 -21.88 -48.63
CA ALA A 238 30.99 -21.10 -49.78
C ALA A 238 32.52 -21.05 -49.89
N ALA A 239 33.22 -20.85 -48.76
CA ALA A 239 34.68 -20.85 -48.74
C ALA A 239 35.27 -22.22 -49.13
N VAL A 240 34.68 -23.33 -48.64
CA VAL A 240 35.09 -24.68 -49.01
C VAL A 240 34.84 -24.94 -50.50
N ALA A 241 33.68 -24.55 -51.03
CA ALA A 241 33.37 -24.72 -52.45
C ALA A 241 34.33 -23.93 -53.35
N MET A 242 34.71 -22.71 -52.94
CA MET A 242 35.73 -21.91 -53.65
C MET A 242 37.09 -22.60 -53.63
N ALA A 243 37.53 -23.11 -52.47
CA ALA A 243 38.79 -23.84 -52.35
C ALA A 243 38.80 -25.12 -53.20
N GLU A 244 37.70 -25.89 -53.21
CA GLU A 244 37.57 -27.07 -54.07
C GLU A 244 37.59 -26.73 -55.56
N ALA A 245 36.94 -25.62 -55.95
CA ALA A 245 36.96 -25.15 -57.34
C ALA A 245 38.36 -24.71 -57.77
N GLU A 246 39.12 -24.06 -56.89
CA GLU A 246 40.52 -23.68 -57.13
C GLU A 246 41.40 -24.93 -57.30
N ILE A 247 41.27 -25.92 -56.40
CA ILE A 247 42.01 -27.20 -56.49
C ILE A 247 41.69 -27.93 -57.80
N ARG A 248 40.41 -27.96 -58.22
CA ARG A 248 40.04 -28.55 -59.51
C ARG A 248 40.66 -27.79 -60.68
N GLY A 249 40.62 -26.45 -60.64
CA GLY A 249 41.24 -25.62 -61.67
C GLY A 249 42.75 -25.85 -61.79
N THR A 250 43.46 -25.98 -60.66
CA THR A 250 44.89 -26.31 -60.67
C THR A 250 45.16 -27.71 -61.20
N ALA A 251 44.35 -28.70 -60.83
CA ALA A 251 44.49 -30.08 -61.31
C ALA A 251 44.21 -30.20 -62.82
N GLU A 252 43.23 -29.46 -63.34
CA GLU A 252 42.97 -29.38 -64.78
C GLU A 252 44.13 -28.72 -65.52
N ALA A 253 44.69 -27.63 -64.99
CA ALA A 253 45.87 -26.98 -65.56
C ALA A 253 47.10 -27.90 -65.59
N GLU A 254 47.34 -28.65 -64.51
CA GLU A 254 48.39 -29.66 -64.44
C GLU A 254 48.16 -30.79 -65.45
N ALA A 255 46.92 -31.30 -65.58
CA ALA A 255 46.58 -32.33 -66.55
C ALA A 255 46.78 -31.86 -67.99
N VAL A 256 46.43 -30.61 -68.32
CA VAL A 256 46.70 -30.00 -69.62
C VAL A 256 48.20 -29.90 -69.86
N SER A 257 48.96 -29.41 -68.88
CA SER A 257 50.43 -29.33 -68.94
C SER A 257 51.07 -30.71 -69.18
N GLU A 258 50.66 -31.73 -68.43
CA GLU A 258 51.13 -33.11 -68.65
C GLU A 258 50.81 -33.62 -70.05
N SER A 259 49.61 -33.33 -70.56
CA SER A 259 49.22 -33.76 -71.91
C SER A 259 50.08 -33.11 -73.00
N LEU A 260 50.42 -31.83 -72.83
CA LEU A 260 51.33 -31.09 -73.71
C LEU A 260 52.74 -31.67 -73.64
N VAL A 261 53.25 -31.95 -72.44
CA VAL A 261 54.56 -32.59 -72.25
C VAL A 261 54.60 -33.96 -72.94
N ARG A 262 53.56 -34.80 -72.76
CA ARG A 262 53.49 -36.11 -73.44
C ARG A 262 53.44 -35.97 -74.95
N ALA A 263 52.65 -35.03 -75.49
CA ALA A 263 52.56 -34.77 -76.92
C ALA A 263 53.92 -34.30 -77.49
N THR A 264 54.61 -33.39 -76.80
CA THR A 264 55.96 -32.97 -77.21
C THR A 264 56.97 -34.12 -77.14
N ALA A 265 56.92 -34.97 -76.12
CA ALA A 265 57.80 -36.14 -76.02
C ALA A 265 57.56 -37.15 -77.15
N GLN A 266 56.30 -37.38 -77.54
CA GLN A 266 55.95 -38.22 -78.69
C GLN A 266 56.50 -37.64 -80.00
N ALA A 267 56.30 -36.33 -80.24
CA ALA A 267 56.83 -35.65 -81.42
C ALA A 267 58.37 -35.73 -81.50
N VAL A 268 59.06 -35.57 -80.37
CA VAL A 268 60.53 -35.73 -80.30
C VAL A 268 60.94 -37.17 -80.59
N ALA A 269 60.24 -38.17 -80.05
CA ALA A 269 60.54 -39.58 -80.29
C ALA A 269 60.30 -39.98 -81.76
N GLU A 270 59.27 -39.44 -82.40
CA GLU A 270 59.02 -39.62 -83.85
C GLU A 270 60.14 -38.99 -84.68
N ALA A 271 60.52 -37.75 -84.39
CA ALA A 271 61.64 -37.09 -85.06
C ALA A 271 62.96 -37.87 -84.91
N GLN A 272 63.24 -38.41 -83.71
CA GLN A 272 64.42 -39.26 -83.48
C GLN A 272 64.36 -40.58 -84.26
N ARG A 273 63.17 -41.19 -84.41
CA ARG A 273 63.00 -42.38 -85.26
C ARG A 273 63.25 -42.07 -86.73
N GLU A 274 62.77 -40.93 -87.23
CA GLU A 274 63.05 -40.51 -88.61
C GLU A 274 64.54 -40.27 -88.84
N VAL A 275 65.22 -39.61 -87.91
CA VAL A 275 66.69 -39.41 -87.96
C VAL A 275 67.42 -40.76 -87.92
N ALA A 276 67.02 -41.69 -87.06
CA ALA A 276 67.64 -43.02 -86.97
C ALA A 276 67.42 -43.86 -88.25
N VAL A 277 66.27 -43.72 -88.91
CA VAL A 277 66.01 -44.35 -90.22
C VAL A 277 66.90 -43.72 -91.30
N GLN A 278 67.05 -42.39 -91.32
CA GLN A 278 67.99 -41.72 -92.22
C GLN A 278 69.44 -42.16 -91.98
N GLU A 279 69.89 -42.24 -90.73
CA GLU A 279 71.24 -42.71 -90.41
C GLU A 279 71.46 -44.16 -90.82
N ARG A 280 70.45 -45.03 -90.65
CA ARG A 280 70.50 -46.43 -91.12
C ARG A 280 70.62 -46.53 -92.64
N ASP A 281 69.88 -45.71 -93.39
CA ASP A 281 69.96 -45.67 -94.85
C ASP A 281 71.30 -45.09 -95.36
N ILE A 282 71.89 -44.15 -94.61
CA ILE A 282 73.25 -43.63 -94.86
C ILE A 282 74.33 -44.69 -94.58
N VAL A 283 74.16 -45.53 -93.57
CA VAL A 283 75.10 -46.62 -93.25
C VAL A 283 75.02 -47.75 -94.28
N LEU A 284 73.82 -48.09 -94.77
CA LEU A 284 73.63 -49.11 -95.81
C LEU A 284 74.17 -48.69 -97.19
N SER A 285 74.26 -47.39 -97.47
CA SER A 285 74.83 -46.87 -98.73
C SER A 285 76.36 -46.77 -98.76
N ARG A 286 77.06 -46.97 -97.63
CA ARG A 286 78.53 -46.95 -97.53
C ARG A 286 79.22 -48.32 -97.65
N GLN A 287 78.46 -49.40 -97.89
CA GLN A 287 79.01 -50.76 -98.10
C GLN A 287 78.96 -51.24 -99.57
N LEU A 288 78.75 -50.33 -100.52
CA LEU A 288 78.97 -50.54 -101.96
C LEU A 288 80.30 -49.91 -102.38
#